data_AF-A0A6G3XK53-F1
#
_entry.id   AF-A0A6G3XK53-F1
#
_cell.length_a   1.000
_cell.length_b   1.000
_cell.length_c   1.000
_cell.angle_alpha   90.00
_cell.angle_beta   90.00
_cell.angle_gamma   90.00
#
_symmetry.space_group_name_H-M   'P 1'
#
loop_
_entity.id
_entity.type
_entity.pdbx_description
1 polymer ?
#
loop_
_entity_poly.entity_id
_entity_poly.type
_entity_poly.pdbx_seq_one_letter_code
_entity_poly.pdbx_strand_id
1 'polypeptide(L)'
;LSTQVSNRVDVSSIRQSLGVVAGITPFNFPAMVPMWMFPLAIACGNTFVLKPSEKDPSAANLLAELASEAGLPDGVLNVLHGDKVAVDGLLDHPDVAAVSFVGSTPIARYIHATASANGKRVQALGGAKNHMLVLPDADLDAAADAAVSAAYGSAGERCMAISAVVAVGAIGDELVAKIRERAEKI
;
A
#
# COMPACT_ATOMS: atom_id res chain seq x y z
N LEU A 1 28.95 -2.04 -13.10
CA LEU A 1 30.21 -1.54 -13.67
C LEU A 1 30.22 -1.94 -15.13
N SER A 2 30.25 -0.97 -16.03
CA SER A 2 30.41 -1.12 -17.46
C SER A 2 31.79 -0.60 -17.81
N THR A 3 32.70 -1.49 -18.16
CA THR A 3 34.05 -1.11 -18.55
C THR A 3 34.10 -0.73 -20.03
N GLN A 4 35.07 0.11 -20.41
CA GLN A 4 35.34 0.55 -21.79
C GLN A 4 34.11 1.09 -22.56
N VAL A 5 33.27 1.88 -21.91
CA VAL A 5 32.16 2.56 -22.60
C VAL A 5 32.66 3.63 -23.58
N SER A 6 33.91 4.07 -23.42
CA SER A 6 34.69 4.85 -24.38
C SER A 6 36.18 4.62 -24.14
N ASN A 7 37.05 5.18 -24.98
CA ASN A 7 38.49 5.06 -24.87
C ASN A 7 38.97 5.50 -23.47
N ARG A 8 39.46 4.53 -22.68
CA ARG A 8 39.90 4.72 -21.29
C ARG A 8 38.82 5.28 -20.35
N VAL A 9 37.55 4.96 -20.59
CA VAL A 9 36.43 5.34 -19.73
C VAL A 9 35.66 4.11 -19.28
N ASP A 10 35.55 3.95 -17.96
CA ASP A 10 34.66 2.99 -17.31
C ASP A 10 33.54 3.77 -16.60
N VAL A 11 32.35 3.17 -16.52
CA VAL A 11 31.19 3.76 -15.84
C VAL A 11 30.65 2.77 -14.82
N SER A 12 30.33 3.23 -13.62
CA SER A 12 29.64 2.44 -12.61
C SER A 12 28.46 3.23 -12.05
N SER A 13 27.47 2.49 -11.55
CA SER A 13 26.34 3.04 -10.82
C SER A 13 26.18 2.26 -9.53
N ILE A 14 26.00 2.98 -8.42
CA ILE A 14 25.67 2.39 -7.13
C ILE A 14 24.30 2.92 -6.69
N ARG A 15 23.55 2.10 -5.96
CA ARG A 15 22.31 2.55 -5.31
C ARG A 15 22.67 3.01 -3.91
N GLN A 16 22.18 4.19 -3.54
CA GLN A 16 22.33 4.76 -2.21
C GLN A 16 20.95 5.03 -1.60
N SER A 17 20.89 5.07 -0.28
CA SER A 17 19.68 5.49 0.44
C SER A 17 19.35 6.94 0.11
N LEU A 18 18.08 7.30 0.31
CA LEU A 18 17.57 8.64 0.09
C LEU A 18 17.72 9.53 1.33
N GLY A 19 17.65 8.94 2.53
CA GLY A 19 17.63 9.66 3.79
C GLY A 19 16.41 9.26 4.61
N VAL A 20 15.64 10.25 5.09
CA VAL A 20 14.40 10.01 5.83
C VAL A 20 13.25 9.76 4.86
N VAL A 21 12.50 8.67 5.08
CA VAL A 21 11.30 8.33 4.31
C VAL A 21 10.07 8.35 5.22
N ALA A 22 9.00 8.99 4.77
CA ALA A 22 7.72 8.98 5.48
C ALA A 22 6.74 7.97 4.87
N GLY A 23 6.08 7.18 5.70
CA GLY A 23 5.01 6.26 5.31
C GLY A 23 3.69 6.65 5.95
N ILE A 24 2.66 6.92 5.15
CA ILE A 24 1.32 7.27 5.63
C ILE A 24 0.38 6.15 5.21
N THR A 25 -0.22 5.45 6.20
CA THR A 25 -0.93 4.18 5.98
C THR A 25 -2.41 4.23 6.39
N PRO A 26 -3.30 3.46 5.71
CA PRO A 26 -4.74 3.43 5.96
C PRO A 26 -5.11 2.41 7.06
N PHE A 27 -6.40 2.36 7.40
CA PHE A 27 -6.93 1.48 8.45
C PHE A 27 -7.20 0.02 8.00
N ASN A 28 -7.32 -0.24 6.70
CA ASN A 28 -7.87 -1.53 6.29
C ASN A 28 -6.90 -2.71 6.45
N PHE A 29 -5.59 -2.43 6.50
CA PHE A 29 -4.58 -3.43 6.81
C PHE A 29 -3.48 -2.83 7.69
N PRO A 30 -3.72 -2.69 9.01
CA PRO A 30 -2.87 -1.90 9.89
C PRO A 30 -1.47 -2.49 10.14
N ALA A 31 -1.25 -3.77 9.79
CA ALA A 31 0.08 -4.41 9.83
C ALA A 31 0.72 -4.55 8.44
N MET A 32 -0.02 -5.04 7.44
CA MET A 32 0.51 -5.30 6.10
C MET A 32 0.94 -4.00 5.39
N VAL A 33 0.01 -3.04 5.27
CA VAL A 33 0.20 -1.57 5.43
C VAL A 33 1.62 -1.04 5.73
N PRO A 34 2.03 -1.04 7.00
CA PRO A 34 3.39 -0.66 7.36
C PRO A 34 4.49 -1.58 6.78
N MET A 35 4.30 -2.90 6.80
CA MET A 35 5.38 -3.89 6.55
C MET A 35 5.86 -4.00 5.11
N TRP A 36 5.08 -3.62 4.10
CA TRP A 36 5.60 -3.45 2.72
C TRP A 36 6.24 -2.07 2.48
N MET A 37 6.28 -1.17 3.48
CA MET A 37 6.94 0.14 3.40
C MET A 37 8.24 0.18 4.22
N PHE A 38 8.14 0.18 5.55
CA PHE A 38 9.28 0.49 6.43
C PHE A 38 10.41 -0.55 6.36
N PRO A 39 10.16 -1.88 6.31
CA PRO A 39 11.24 -2.85 6.28
C PRO A 39 12.12 -2.71 5.03
N LEU A 40 11.49 -2.46 3.87
CA LEU A 40 12.20 -2.26 2.61
C LEU A 40 13.00 -0.96 2.59
N ALA A 41 12.43 0.14 3.10
CA ALA A 41 13.12 1.41 3.22
C ALA A 41 14.37 1.28 4.11
N ILE A 42 14.21 0.65 5.28
CA ILE A 42 15.31 0.43 6.25
C ILE A 42 16.37 -0.52 5.68
N ALA A 43 15.98 -1.62 5.03
CA ALA A 43 16.91 -2.54 4.38
C ALA A 43 17.75 -1.86 3.28
N CYS A 44 17.22 -0.80 2.66
CA CYS A 44 17.94 0.03 1.69
C CYS A 44 18.80 1.14 2.34
N GLY A 45 18.88 1.20 3.68
CA GLY A 45 19.69 2.15 4.43
C GLY A 45 19.01 3.49 4.74
N ASN A 46 17.68 3.57 4.68
CA ASN A 46 16.91 4.77 5.06
C ASN A 46 16.48 4.70 6.52
N THR A 47 16.17 5.86 7.12
CA THR A 47 15.33 5.92 8.32
C THR A 47 13.88 6.15 7.91
N PHE A 48 12.95 5.80 8.80
CA PHE A 48 11.53 5.78 8.49
C PHE A 48 10.68 6.46 9.56
N VAL A 49 9.73 7.28 9.12
CA VAL A 49 8.68 7.85 9.96
C VAL A 49 7.34 7.30 9.49
N LEU A 50 6.76 6.39 10.27
CA LEU A 50 5.48 5.77 10.02
C LEU A 50 4.35 6.58 10.68
N LYS A 51 3.42 7.10 9.88
CA LYS A 51 2.15 7.65 10.33
C LYS A 51 1.02 6.66 10.04
N PRO A 52 0.60 5.85 11.03
CA PRO A 52 -0.53 4.95 10.87
C PRO A 52 -1.86 5.70 10.86
N SER A 53 -2.91 5.03 10.41
CA SER A 53 -4.28 5.52 10.57
C SER A 53 -4.60 5.72 12.05
N GLU A 54 -5.24 6.85 12.37
CA GLU A 54 -5.68 7.17 13.73
C GLU A 54 -6.80 6.25 14.25
N LYS A 55 -7.44 5.48 13.36
CA LYS A 55 -8.53 4.57 13.75
C LYS A 55 -8.05 3.29 14.42
N ASP A 56 -6.82 2.86 14.13
CA ASP A 56 -6.30 1.53 14.44
C ASP A 56 -4.76 1.49 14.57
N PRO A 57 -4.14 2.36 15.39
CA PRO A 57 -2.70 2.51 15.46
C PRO A 57 -1.96 1.35 16.14
N SER A 58 -2.67 0.50 16.91
CA SER A 58 -2.06 -0.45 17.83
C SER A 58 -1.13 -1.46 17.14
N ALA A 59 -1.46 -1.92 15.94
CA ALA A 59 -0.61 -2.87 15.22
C ALA A 59 0.72 -2.22 14.78
N ALA A 60 0.70 -0.96 14.35
CA ALA A 60 1.90 -0.24 13.97
C ALA A 60 2.82 0.00 15.18
N ASN A 61 2.26 0.29 16.35
CA ASN A 61 3.02 0.46 17.59
C ASN A 61 3.70 -0.85 18.00
N LEU A 62 2.96 -1.97 17.99
CA LEU A 62 3.53 -3.28 18.28
C LEU A 62 4.64 -3.66 17.29
N LEU A 63 4.49 -3.34 15.99
CA LEU A 63 5.55 -3.58 15.01
C LEU A 63 6.82 -2.77 15.30
N ALA A 64 6.68 -1.53 15.80
CA ALA A 64 7.83 -0.71 16.19
C ALA A 64 8.52 -1.24 17.46
N GLU A 65 7.74 -1.69 18.45
CA GLU A 65 8.26 -2.36 19.65
C GLU A 65 9.05 -3.63 19.27
N LEU A 66 8.46 -4.49 18.44
CA LEU A 66 9.13 -5.70 17.95
C LEU A 66 10.39 -5.41 17.13
N ALA A 67 10.40 -4.31 16.35
CA ALA A 67 11.61 -3.88 15.63
C ALA A 67 12.72 -3.46 16.59
N SER A 68 12.38 -2.74 17.67
CA SER A 68 13.32 -2.37 18.74
C SER A 68 13.86 -3.62 19.44
N GLU A 69 12.99 -4.57 19.81
CA GLU A 69 13.40 -5.87 20.38
C GLU A 69 14.33 -6.68 19.46
N ALA A 70 14.13 -6.59 18.15
CA ALA A 70 14.99 -7.22 17.15
C ALA A 70 16.36 -6.53 16.99
N GLY A 71 16.62 -5.44 17.73
CA GLY A 71 17.88 -4.70 17.73
C GLY A 71 17.97 -3.62 16.65
N LEU A 72 16.83 -3.16 16.12
CA LEU A 72 16.82 -1.99 15.24
C LEU A 72 17.30 -0.75 16.02
N PRO A 73 18.30 0.01 15.54
CA PRO A 73 18.81 1.16 16.27
C PRO A 73 17.76 2.24 16.50
N ASP A 74 17.87 2.93 17.64
CA ASP A 74 16.99 4.04 18.01
C ASP A 74 16.93 5.10 16.91
N GLY A 75 15.72 5.58 16.61
CA GLY A 75 15.48 6.60 15.59
C GLY A 75 15.48 6.09 14.14
N VAL A 76 15.78 4.81 13.88
CA VAL A 76 15.69 4.25 12.52
C VAL A 76 14.24 4.03 12.09
N LEU A 77 13.37 3.57 13.01
CA LEU A 77 11.92 3.51 12.82
C LEU A 77 11.25 4.37 13.89
N ASN A 78 10.46 5.34 13.46
CA ASN A 78 9.70 6.24 14.33
C ASN A 78 8.22 6.13 13.99
N VAL A 79 7.35 6.15 15.00
CA VAL A 79 5.90 6.20 14.80
C VAL A 79 5.39 7.58 15.18
N LEU A 80 4.74 8.26 14.25
CA LEU A 80 4.13 9.57 14.44
C LEU A 80 2.61 9.44 14.35
N HIS A 81 1.91 9.71 15.45
CA HIS A 81 0.45 9.77 15.44
C HIS A 81 -0.04 11.18 15.09
N GLY A 82 -1.27 11.26 14.60
CA GLY A 82 -1.93 12.52 14.27
C GLY A 82 -2.90 12.36 13.12
N ASP A 83 -3.37 13.47 12.56
CA ASP A 83 -4.32 13.52 11.46
C ASP A 83 -3.66 14.18 10.24
N LYS A 84 -4.38 15.08 9.56
CA LYS A 84 -3.85 15.91 8.48
C LYS A 84 -2.66 16.78 8.91
N VAL A 85 -2.65 17.32 10.13
CA VAL A 85 -1.57 18.23 10.56
C VAL A 85 -0.23 17.50 10.60
N ALA A 86 -0.22 16.25 11.08
CA ALA A 86 0.97 15.40 11.06
C ALA A 86 1.40 15.07 9.62
N VAL A 87 0.45 14.80 8.73
CA VAL A 87 0.73 14.58 7.30
C VAL A 87 1.36 15.81 6.67
N ASP A 88 0.75 16.98 6.82
CA ASP A 88 1.24 18.23 6.23
C ASP A 88 2.65 18.56 6.76
N GLY A 89 2.88 18.36 8.06
CA GLY A 89 4.22 18.48 8.66
C GLY A 89 5.25 17.58 7.97
N LEU A 90 4.93 16.31 7.69
CA LEU A 90 5.82 15.41 6.95
C LEU A 90 6.03 15.83 5.49
N LEU A 91 4.99 16.36 4.84
CA LEU A 91 5.06 16.84 3.46
C LEU A 91 5.91 18.10 3.32
N ASP A 92 5.94 18.96 4.32
CA ASP A 92 6.67 20.24 4.30
C ASP A 92 8.08 20.14 4.91
N HIS A 93 8.36 19.13 5.75
CA HIS A 93 9.64 19.01 6.43
C HIS A 93 10.81 18.84 5.44
N PRO A 94 11.87 19.68 5.48
CA PRO A 94 12.94 19.67 4.47
C PRO A 94 13.72 18.35 4.45
N ASP A 95 13.91 17.71 5.61
CA ASP A 95 14.70 16.48 5.73
C ASP A 95 14.00 15.20 5.23
N VAL A 96 12.68 15.25 4.99
CA VAL A 96 11.96 14.11 4.41
C VAL A 96 12.25 14.06 2.91
N ALA A 97 12.98 13.03 2.47
CA ALA A 97 13.41 12.87 1.09
C ALA A 97 12.37 12.15 0.21
N ALA A 98 11.53 11.31 0.81
CA ALA A 98 10.49 10.58 0.09
C ALA A 98 9.24 10.31 0.94
N VAL A 99 8.09 10.17 0.27
CA VAL A 99 6.81 9.86 0.88
C VAL A 99 6.17 8.66 0.19
N SER A 100 5.74 7.68 0.97
CA SER A 100 4.91 6.57 0.53
C SER A 100 3.52 6.69 1.17
N PHE A 101 2.49 6.78 0.35
CA PHE A 101 1.11 6.92 0.80
C PHE A 101 0.24 5.82 0.23
N VAL A 102 -0.66 5.29 1.07
CA VAL A 102 -1.78 4.44 0.66
C VAL A 102 -3.06 4.99 1.28
N GLY A 103 -4.08 5.19 0.47
CA GLY A 103 -5.39 5.64 0.94
C GLY A 103 -6.33 6.01 -0.20
N SER A 104 -7.23 6.99 0.04
CA SER A 104 -8.22 7.38 -0.97
C SER A 104 -7.59 8.19 -2.10
N THR A 105 -8.17 8.10 -3.31
CA THR A 105 -7.67 8.82 -4.50
C THR A 105 -7.61 10.34 -4.32
N PRO A 106 -8.59 11.02 -3.69
CA PRO A 106 -8.49 12.46 -3.44
C PRO A 106 -7.26 12.84 -2.59
N ILE A 107 -6.99 12.07 -1.53
CA ILE A 107 -5.84 12.30 -0.64
C ILE A 107 -4.52 11.91 -1.32
N ALA A 108 -4.51 10.83 -2.11
CA ALA A 108 -3.35 10.44 -2.92
C ALA A 108 -2.93 11.55 -3.88
N ARG A 109 -3.89 12.20 -4.55
CA ARG A 109 -3.63 13.35 -5.43
C ARG A 109 -3.04 14.53 -4.66
N TYR A 110 -3.61 14.84 -3.49
CA TYR A 110 -3.11 15.91 -2.62
C TYR A 110 -1.65 15.65 -2.20
N ILE A 111 -1.37 14.48 -1.62
CA ILE A 111 -0.02 14.10 -1.18
C ILE A 111 0.96 14.11 -2.35
N HIS A 112 0.55 13.55 -3.50
CA HIS A 112 1.41 13.51 -4.66
C HIS A 112 1.78 14.92 -5.14
N ALA A 113 0.80 15.82 -5.26
CA ALA A 113 1.04 17.18 -5.70
C ALA A 113 1.93 17.95 -4.71
N THR A 114 1.60 17.93 -3.42
CA THR A 114 2.32 18.68 -2.39
C THR A 114 3.75 18.18 -2.20
N ALA A 115 3.95 16.86 -2.05
CA ALA A 115 5.29 16.30 -1.88
C ALA A 115 6.19 16.55 -3.10
N SER A 116 5.62 16.44 -4.31
CA SER A 116 6.38 16.71 -5.54
C SER A 116 6.75 18.19 -5.66
N ALA A 117 5.85 19.11 -5.28
CA ALA A 117 6.14 20.54 -5.24
C ALA A 117 7.26 20.88 -4.23
N ASN A 118 7.35 20.12 -3.14
CA ASN A 118 8.42 20.21 -2.14
C ASN A 118 9.68 19.39 -2.49
N GLY A 119 9.81 18.93 -3.74
CA GLY A 119 11.01 18.25 -4.25
C GLY A 119 11.22 16.82 -3.74
N LYS A 120 10.19 16.19 -3.16
CA LYS A 120 10.28 14.84 -2.59
C LYS A 120 9.94 13.78 -3.63
N ARG A 121 10.56 12.61 -3.53
CA ARG A 121 10.10 11.42 -4.28
C ARG A 121 8.79 10.92 -3.70
N VAL A 122 7.83 10.58 -4.53
CA VAL A 122 6.51 10.15 -4.06
C VAL A 122 6.02 8.87 -4.72
N GLN A 123 5.35 8.04 -3.94
CA GLN A 123 4.38 7.08 -4.42
C GLN A 123 3.08 7.28 -3.66
N ALA A 124 1.95 7.38 -4.37
CA ALA A 124 0.65 7.62 -3.78
C ALA A 124 -0.36 6.64 -4.38
N LEU A 125 -0.67 5.59 -3.63
CA LEU A 125 -1.60 4.54 -4.02
C LEU A 125 -3.01 4.97 -3.60
N GLY A 126 -3.84 5.26 -4.59
CA GLY A 126 -5.23 5.69 -4.41
C GLY A 126 -6.21 4.53 -4.26
N GLY A 127 -7.50 4.87 -4.33
CA GLY A 127 -8.59 3.90 -4.31
C GLY A 127 -8.69 3.09 -5.59
N ALA A 128 -9.45 2.00 -5.53
CA ALA A 128 -9.64 1.07 -6.63
C ALA A 128 -11.13 0.78 -6.87
N LYS A 129 -11.43 0.25 -8.05
CA LYS A 129 -12.76 -0.25 -8.43
C LYS A 129 -12.57 -1.54 -9.25
N ASN A 130 -12.15 -2.60 -8.57
CA ASN A 130 -11.75 -3.83 -9.24
C ASN A 130 -12.96 -4.56 -9.82
N HIS A 131 -12.80 -5.16 -11.00
CA HIS A 131 -13.83 -5.93 -11.68
C HIS A 131 -13.37 -7.38 -11.80
N MET A 132 -14.29 -8.32 -11.58
CA MET A 132 -14.08 -9.73 -11.86
C MET A 132 -14.81 -10.09 -13.15
N LEU A 133 -14.06 -10.41 -14.21
CA LEU A 133 -14.63 -10.89 -15.47
C LEU A 133 -14.77 -12.42 -15.41
N VAL A 134 -15.96 -12.94 -15.69
CA VAL A 134 -16.23 -14.39 -15.71
C VAL A 134 -16.68 -14.78 -17.12
N LEU A 135 -15.90 -15.66 -17.76
CA LEU A 135 -16.16 -16.16 -19.11
C LEU A 135 -17.10 -17.37 -19.11
N PRO A 136 -17.78 -17.68 -20.23
CA PRO A 136 -18.76 -18.78 -20.29
C PRO A 136 -18.19 -20.17 -19.99
N ASP A 137 -16.87 -20.36 -20.18
CA ASP A 137 -16.14 -21.60 -19.96
C ASP A 137 -15.50 -21.68 -18.56
N ALA A 138 -15.70 -20.67 -17.71
CA ALA A 138 -15.23 -20.69 -16.34
C ALA A 138 -16.03 -21.70 -15.49
N ASP A 139 -15.35 -22.30 -14.52
CA ASP A 139 -16.01 -23.01 -13.43
C ASP A 139 -16.81 -22.01 -12.58
N LEU A 140 -18.14 -22.06 -12.69
CA LEU A 140 -19.02 -21.10 -12.03
C LEU A 140 -19.12 -21.30 -10.52
N ASP A 141 -18.85 -22.49 -10.00
CA ASP A 141 -18.83 -22.72 -8.56
C ASP A 141 -17.57 -22.12 -7.94
N ALA A 142 -16.41 -22.35 -8.56
CA ALA A 142 -15.16 -21.72 -8.16
C ALA A 142 -15.22 -20.18 -8.31
N ALA A 143 -15.82 -19.69 -9.41
CA ALA A 143 -16.00 -18.26 -9.63
C ALA A 143 -16.90 -17.62 -8.56
N ALA A 144 -17.98 -18.29 -8.15
CA ALA A 144 -18.86 -17.80 -7.10
C ALA A 144 -18.17 -17.78 -5.72
N ASP A 145 -17.40 -18.80 -5.37
CA ASP A 145 -16.61 -18.83 -4.12
C ASP A 145 -15.60 -17.67 -4.08
N ALA A 146 -14.86 -17.48 -5.18
CA ALA A 146 -13.91 -16.38 -5.31
C ALA A 146 -14.59 -15.01 -5.25
N ALA A 147 -15.75 -14.85 -5.88
CA ALA A 147 -16.50 -13.59 -5.87
C ALA A 147 -16.93 -13.20 -4.45
N VAL A 148 -17.50 -14.12 -3.68
CA VAL A 148 -17.94 -13.86 -2.29
C VAL A 148 -16.74 -13.54 -1.39
N SER A 149 -15.67 -14.32 -1.49
CA SER A 149 -14.44 -14.07 -0.72
C SER A 149 -13.81 -12.71 -1.04
N ALA A 150 -13.72 -12.38 -2.33
CA ALA A 150 -13.11 -11.13 -2.80
C ALA A 150 -13.98 -9.89 -2.53
N ALA A 151 -15.31 -10.03 -2.54
CA ALA A 151 -16.23 -8.91 -2.29
C ALA A 151 -16.42 -8.65 -0.79
N TYR A 152 -16.56 -9.69 0.02
CA TYR A 152 -17.01 -9.56 1.42
C TYR A 152 -15.92 -9.88 2.45
N GLY A 153 -14.79 -10.46 2.04
CA GLY A 153 -13.64 -10.63 2.93
C GLY A 153 -13.17 -9.29 3.51
N SER A 154 -12.92 -9.24 4.82
CA SER A 154 -12.65 -8.00 5.56
C SER A 154 -13.74 -6.94 5.35
N ALA A 155 -15.01 -7.35 5.35
CA ALA A 155 -16.18 -6.50 5.08
C ALA A 155 -16.10 -5.72 3.75
N GLY A 156 -15.32 -6.20 2.78
CA GLY A 156 -15.10 -5.52 1.50
C GLY A 156 -14.20 -4.28 1.59
N GLU A 157 -13.64 -3.96 2.75
CA GLU A 157 -12.81 -2.77 2.97
C GLU A 157 -11.38 -2.95 2.44
N ARG A 158 -11.17 -3.73 1.38
CA ARG A 158 -9.85 -4.03 0.79
C ARG A 158 -9.68 -3.25 -0.50
N CYS A 159 -8.50 -2.67 -0.74
CA CYS A 159 -8.20 -2.04 -2.02
C CYS A 159 -8.23 -3.03 -3.20
N MET A 160 -8.06 -4.33 -2.94
CA MET A 160 -8.17 -5.41 -3.94
C MET A 160 -9.56 -6.06 -3.98
N ALA A 161 -10.52 -5.61 -3.16
CA ALA A 161 -11.87 -6.15 -3.18
C ALA A 161 -12.54 -5.88 -4.53
N ILE A 162 -13.31 -6.85 -5.01
CA ILE A 162 -14.07 -6.67 -6.25
C ILE A 162 -15.28 -5.78 -5.97
N SER A 163 -15.57 -4.88 -6.89
CA SER A 163 -16.71 -3.96 -6.83
C SER A 163 -17.80 -4.31 -7.83
N ALA A 164 -17.49 -5.15 -8.80
CA ALA A 164 -18.42 -5.61 -9.83
C ALA A 164 -17.95 -6.97 -10.36
N VAL A 165 -18.92 -7.81 -10.69
CA VAL A 165 -18.71 -9.03 -11.47
C VAL A 165 -19.30 -8.79 -12.85
N VAL A 166 -18.54 -9.07 -13.89
CA VAL A 166 -18.94 -8.97 -15.30
C VAL A 166 -19.03 -10.39 -15.84
N ALA A 167 -20.25 -10.92 -15.93
CA ALA A 167 -20.53 -12.22 -16.51
C ALA A 167 -20.70 -12.07 -18.03
N VAL A 168 -19.97 -12.88 -18.81
CA VAL A 168 -20.00 -12.82 -20.29
C VAL A 168 -21.02 -13.83 -20.83
N GLY A 169 -21.91 -13.38 -21.72
CA GLY A 169 -22.88 -14.26 -22.38
C GLY A 169 -24.04 -14.66 -21.46
N ALA A 170 -24.49 -15.92 -21.55
CA ALA A 170 -25.72 -16.38 -20.90
C ALA A 170 -25.54 -16.90 -19.46
N ILE A 171 -24.32 -16.90 -18.91
CA ILE A 171 -24.02 -17.45 -17.57
C ILE A 171 -24.44 -16.54 -16.39
N GLY A 172 -24.96 -15.34 -16.68
CA GLY A 172 -25.22 -14.31 -15.66
C GLY A 172 -26.16 -14.77 -14.55
N ASP A 173 -27.34 -15.30 -14.91
CA ASP A 173 -28.36 -15.71 -13.95
C ASP A 173 -27.89 -16.89 -13.08
N GLU A 174 -27.19 -17.85 -13.70
CA GLU A 174 -26.64 -18.99 -12.99
C GLU A 174 -25.56 -18.57 -11.99
N LEU A 175 -24.64 -17.68 -12.40
CA LEU A 175 -23.60 -17.16 -11.53
C LEU A 175 -24.19 -16.37 -10.36
N VAL A 176 -25.22 -15.55 -10.60
CA VAL A 176 -25.93 -14.81 -9.55
C VAL A 176 -26.57 -15.78 -8.54
N ALA A 177 -27.23 -16.85 -9.00
CA ALA A 177 -27.81 -17.85 -8.12
C ALA A 177 -26.75 -18.52 -7.23
N LYS A 178 -25.61 -18.91 -7.82
CA LYS A 178 -24.48 -19.51 -7.09
C LYS A 178 -23.87 -18.55 -6.07
N ILE A 179 -23.69 -17.28 -6.42
CA ILE A 179 -23.19 -16.25 -5.49
C ILE A 179 -24.17 -16.05 -4.33
N ARG A 180 -25.48 -15.95 -4.61
CA ARG A 180 -26.52 -15.77 -3.59
C ARG A 180 -26.47 -16.87 -2.54
N GLU A 181 -26.38 -18.13 -2.97
CA GLU A 181 -26.33 -19.28 -2.05
C GLU A 181 -25.16 -19.20 -1.06
N ARG A 182 -24.01 -18.69 -1.51
CA ARG A 182 -22.80 -18.51 -0.68
C ARG A 182 -22.91 -17.28 0.21
N ALA A 183 -23.47 -16.19 -0.32
CA ALA A 183 -23.64 -14.94 0.41
C ALA A 183 -24.64 -15.06 1.58
N GLU A 184 -25.63 -15.96 1.50
CA GLU A 184 -26.57 -16.21 2.62
C GLU A 184 -25.93 -16.93 3.82
N LYS A 185 -24.69 -17.42 3.68
CA LYS A 185 -23.97 -18.19 4.71
C LYS A 185 -22.88 -17.38 5.44
N ILE A 186 -22.68 -16.12 5.06
CA ILE A 186 -21.70 -15.19 5.67
C ILE A 186 -22.40 -14.14 6.53
#